data_AF-A0A6A3KBS8-F1
#
_entry.id   AF-A0A6A3KBS8-F1
#
_cell.length_a   1.000
_cell.length_b   1.000
_cell.length_c   1.000
_cell.angle_alpha   90.00
_cell.angle_beta   90.00
_cell.angle_gamma   90.00
#
_symmetry.space_group_name_H-M   'P 1'
#
loop_
_entity.id
_entity.type
_entity.pdbx_description
1 polymer ?
#
loop_
_entity_poly.entity_id
_entity_poly.type
_entity_poly.pdbx_seq_one_letter_code
_entity_poly.pdbx_strand_id
1 'polypeptide(L)'
;MKPRSPLTLTLACARLVLRHKIPAKTLDIVSALLSDFLVEDISLSRACALSHTGSLALLDLIWTRSLRSGDYWSVAKLLHRESCYYRWQFSQCLVEAVKRGDLRMVQWILNHFSDCPVAPEVVEEAARGGHLWALQLLESDENCGEIQWTGDWVLYEHYSFNYAAIGGHWGVVEWLLDHSGITLEMRKNNSLVVLRAYEHCNLERAKWAIAKGFGVKSLSCCDFEHYTETKWQTRTEIVKYILERGLGDAALIVHDVLYEAAQADDVDFCHYLRSKVGRDRLEYDDIGFLHMASAFGSLSVWLLANFNGLNIISAMGEALNNRHFELAQFLDAQHPNVYNDNELREMRSKLDTLSMWSNSQEMRAWGNERGPLPRR
;
A
#
# COMPACT_ATOMS: atom_id res chain seq x y z
N MET A 1 15.93 -16.37 -18.32
CA MET A 1 17.05 -16.83 -17.47
C MET A 1 17.57 -15.62 -16.71
N LYS A 2 17.42 -15.57 -15.38
CA LYS A 2 17.98 -14.46 -14.58
C LYS A 2 19.51 -14.63 -14.47
N PRO A 3 20.29 -13.54 -14.49
CA PRO A 3 21.75 -13.62 -14.47
C PRO A 3 22.23 -14.24 -13.16
N ARG A 4 23.24 -15.12 -13.25
CA ARG A 4 23.93 -15.65 -12.07
C ARG A 4 24.57 -14.49 -11.30
N SER A 5 24.51 -14.49 -9.97
CA SER A 5 25.04 -13.42 -9.15
C SER A 5 26.55 -13.40 -9.36
N PRO A 6 27.14 -12.20 -9.48
CA PRO A 6 28.53 -12.05 -9.90
C PRO A 6 29.48 -12.84 -8.99
N LEU A 7 29.19 -12.93 -7.69
CA LEU A 7 29.98 -13.71 -6.73
C LEU A 7 29.96 -15.22 -6.98
N THR A 8 28.79 -15.79 -7.28
CA THR A 8 28.66 -17.22 -7.58
C THR A 8 29.40 -17.58 -8.87
N LEU A 9 29.37 -16.65 -9.84
CA LEU A 9 30.09 -16.78 -11.09
C LEU A 9 31.61 -16.63 -10.90
N THR A 10 32.06 -15.70 -10.06
CA THR A 10 33.47 -15.52 -9.70
C THR A 10 34.04 -16.74 -8.96
N LEU A 11 33.29 -17.31 -8.01
CA LEU A 11 33.66 -18.56 -7.31
C LEU A 11 33.74 -19.74 -8.27
N ALA A 12 32.80 -19.86 -9.20
CA ALA A 12 32.82 -20.90 -10.23
C ALA A 12 34.02 -20.74 -11.17
N CYS A 13 34.29 -19.53 -11.66
CA CYS A 13 35.44 -19.22 -12.52
C CYS A 13 36.77 -19.46 -11.80
N ALA A 14 36.91 -19.02 -10.55
CA ALA A 14 38.11 -19.27 -9.75
C ALA A 14 38.35 -20.77 -9.55
N ARG A 15 37.31 -21.55 -9.20
CA ARG A 15 37.40 -23.02 -9.10
C ARG A 15 37.83 -23.68 -10.41
N LEU A 16 37.31 -23.20 -11.54
CA LEU A 16 37.59 -23.77 -12.87
C LEU A 16 39.03 -23.49 -13.31
N VAL A 17 39.53 -22.27 -13.07
CA VAL A 17 40.91 -21.86 -13.38
C VAL A 17 41.92 -22.61 -12.49
N LEU A 18 41.62 -22.75 -11.21
CA LEU A 18 42.51 -23.46 -10.28
C LEU A 18 42.62 -24.95 -10.62
N ARG A 19 41.50 -25.60 -11.02
CA ARG A 19 41.46 -27.01 -11.44
C ARG A 19 42.41 -27.33 -12.59
N HIS A 20 42.70 -26.35 -13.45
CA HIS A 20 43.54 -26.53 -14.62
C HIS A 20 45.04 -26.34 -14.34
N LYS A 21 45.41 -25.71 -13.21
CA LYS A 21 46.80 -25.29 -12.94
C LYS A 21 47.46 -25.94 -11.73
N ILE A 22 46.72 -26.65 -10.87
CA ILE A 22 47.23 -27.10 -9.56
C ILE A 22 46.88 -28.58 -9.31
N PRO A 23 47.81 -29.42 -8.79
CA PRO A 23 47.54 -30.80 -8.40
C PRO A 23 46.47 -30.90 -7.30
N ALA A 24 45.67 -31.97 -7.33
CA ALA A 24 44.39 -32.09 -6.62
C ALA A 24 44.42 -31.78 -5.11
N LYS A 25 45.46 -32.19 -4.36
CA LYS A 25 45.55 -31.91 -2.91
C LYS A 25 45.83 -30.44 -2.58
N THR A 26 46.65 -29.77 -3.40
CA THR A 26 46.97 -28.33 -3.23
C THR A 26 45.80 -27.47 -3.72
N LEU A 27 45.03 -27.98 -4.69
CA LEU A 27 43.81 -27.36 -5.19
C LEU A 27 42.74 -27.20 -4.09
N ASP A 28 42.56 -28.19 -3.23
CA ASP A 28 41.57 -28.14 -2.16
C ASP A 28 41.91 -27.08 -1.11
N ILE A 29 43.20 -26.95 -0.76
CA ILE A 29 43.68 -25.93 0.18
C ILE A 29 43.58 -24.52 -0.42
N VAL A 30 44.04 -24.33 -1.66
CA VAL A 30 44.02 -23.00 -2.32
C VAL A 30 42.59 -22.57 -2.64
N SER A 31 41.72 -23.50 -3.05
CA SER A 31 40.31 -23.20 -3.27
C SER A 31 39.56 -22.90 -1.97
N ALA A 32 39.92 -23.54 -0.85
CA ALA A 32 39.43 -23.18 0.47
C ALA A 32 39.85 -21.75 0.80
N LEU A 33 41.14 -21.42 0.74
CA LEU A 33 41.68 -20.08 1.05
C LEU A 33 41.10 -18.96 0.17
N LEU A 34 40.90 -19.20 -1.12
CA LEU A 34 40.26 -18.21 -2.00
C LEU A 34 38.77 -18.06 -1.72
N SER A 35 38.09 -19.15 -1.32
CA SER A 35 36.71 -19.06 -0.82
C SER A 35 36.66 -18.39 0.56
N ASP A 36 37.70 -18.55 1.39
CA ASP A 36 37.88 -17.84 2.65
C ASP A 36 37.93 -16.33 2.40
N PHE A 37 38.81 -15.90 1.50
CA PHE A 37 39.00 -14.48 1.17
C PHE A 37 37.77 -13.83 0.50
N LEU A 38 37.11 -14.52 -0.44
CA LEU A 38 35.98 -13.93 -1.19
C LEU A 38 34.69 -13.80 -0.35
N VAL A 39 34.58 -14.53 0.76
CA VAL A 39 33.36 -14.62 1.57
C VAL A 39 33.63 -14.20 3.03
N GLU A 40 34.80 -13.65 3.33
CA GLU A 40 35.29 -13.35 4.69
C GLU A 40 34.31 -12.47 5.49
N ASP A 41 33.71 -11.48 4.82
CA ASP A 41 32.82 -10.48 5.42
C ASP A 41 31.32 -10.70 5.12
N ILE A 42 30.96 -11.79 4.44
CA ILE A 42 29.56 -12.02 4.03
C ILE A 42 28.81 -12.71 5.17
N SER A 43 27.89 -11.98 5.81
CA SER A 43 26.94 -12.56 6.77
C SER A 43 25.96 -13.52 6.11
N LEU A 44 25.37 -14.43 6.88
CA LEU A 44 24.43 -15.42 6.35
C LEU A 44 23.16 -14.75 5.76
N SER A 45 22.68 -13.66 6.36
CA SER A 45 21.53 -12.89 5.86
C SER A 45 21.85 -12.19 4.56
N ARG A 46 23.08 -11.66 4.43
CA ARG A 46 23.55 -11.09 3.18
C ARG A 46 23.66 -12.16 2.09
N ALA A 47 24.06 -13.38 2.45
CA ALA A 47 24.04 -14.49 1.52
C ALA A 47 22.61 -14.91 1.11
N CYS A 48 21.62 -14.83 1.99
CA CYS A 48 20.21 -15.03 1.64
C CYS A 48 19.77 -14.02 0.57
N ALA A 49 20.12 -12.74 0.75
CA ALA A 49 19.80 -11.68 -0.20
C ALA A 49 20.51 -11.85 -1.56
N LEU A 50 21.79 -12.26 -1.55
CA LEU A 50 22.62 -12.40 -2.76
C LEU A 50 22.42 -13.71 -3.53
N SER A 51 21.86 -14.74 -2.89
CA SER A 51 21.63 -16.03 -3.51
C SER A 51 20.50 -15.95 -4.54
N HIS A 52 20.50 -16.86 -5.51
CA HIS A 52 19.33 -17.04 -6.37
C HIS A 52 18.22 -17.75 -5.60
N THR A 53 16.97 -17.50 -5.98
CA THR A 53 15.82 -18.25 -5.48
C THR A 53 16.03 -19.75 -5.68
N GLY A 54 15.91 -20.52 -4.60
CA GLY A 54 16.12 -21.96 -4.53
C GLY A 54 17.59 -22.42 -4.46
N SER A 55 18.57 -21.51 -4.40
CA SER A 55 19.99 -21.85 -4.32
C SER A 55 20.51 -21.74 -2.88
N LEU A 56 20.92 -22.88 -2.32
CA LEU A 56 21.47 -22.97 -0.95
C LEU A 56 23.00 -23.00 -0.90
N ALA A 57 23.67 -23.06 -2.05
CA ALA A 57 25.11 -23.30 -2.14
C ALA A 57 25.98 -22.27 -1.39
N LEU A 58 25.56 -20.99 -1.37
CA LEU A 58 26.29 -19.95 -0.64
C LEU A 58 26.04 -20.04 0.87
N LEU A 59 24.83 -20.43 1.28
CA LEU A 59 24.47 -20.64 2.68
C LEU A 59 25.20 -21.86 3.23
N ASP A 60 25.20 -22.99 2.51
CA ASP A 60 25.98 -24.19 2.86
C ASP A 60 27.47 -23.87 2.98
N LEU A 61 28.01 -23.06 2.07
CA LEU A 61 29.42 -22.65 2.12
C LEU A 61 29.71 -21.84 3.40
N ILE A 62 28.90 -20.84 3.73
CA ILE A 62 29.11 -20.02 4.94
C ILE A 62 28.91 -20.85 6.20
N TRP A 63 27.89 -21.72 6.23
CA TRP A 63 27.60 -22.60 7.36
C TRP A 63 28.72 -23.61 7.61
N THR A 64 29.15 -24.35 6.60
CA THR A 64 30.26 -25.32 6.75
C THR A 64 31.56 -24.65 7.22
N ARG A 65 31.79 -23.38 6.87
CA ARG A 65 32.93 -22.59 7.34
C ARG A 65 32.83 -22.22 8.81
N SER A 66 31.63 -21.87 9.27
CA SER A 66 31.39 -21.57 10.69
C SER A 66 31.78 -22.72 11.61
N LEU A 67 31.67 -23.96 11.13
CA LEU A 67 31.97 -25.20 11.86
C LEU A 67 33.46 -25.60 11.82
N ARG A 68 34.31 -24.91 11.03
CA ARG A 68 35.72 -25.28 10.88
C ARG A 68 36.53 -24.96 12.14
N SER A 69 37.29 -25.96 12.60
CA SER A 69 38.28 -25.79 13.66
C SER A 69 39.50 -25.01 13.14
N GLY A 70 39.79 -23.87 13.76
CA GLY A 70 40.97 -23.05 13.48
C GLY A 70 40.90 -21.70 14.22
N ASP A 71 42.01 -20.99 14.37
CA ASP A 71 42.07 -19.77 15.21
C ASP A 71 41.85 -18.44 14.46
N TYR A 72 41.69 -18.47 13.13
CA TYR A 72 41.46 -17.24 12.35
C TYR A 72 40.08 -16.62 12.62
N TRP A 73 40.02 -15.30 12.80
CA TRP A 73 38.75 -14.58 12.98
C TRP A 73 37.93 -14.58 11.69
N SER A 74 36.61 -14.75 11.77
CA SER A 74 35.68 -14.56 10.65
C SER A 74 34.26 -14.32 11.18
N VAL A 75 33.45 -13.58 10.43
CA VAL A 75 32.04 -13.30 10.78
C VAL A 75 31.24 -14.60 10.96
N ALA A 76 31.52 -15.63 10.15
CA ALA A 76 30.89 -16.94 10.25
C ALA A 76 31.12 -17.63 11.61
N LYS A 77 32.25 -17.40 12.29
CA LYS A 77 32.51 -17.99 13.61
C LYS A 77 31.71 -17.35 14.74
N LEU A 78 31.24 -16.12 14.55
CA LEU A 78 30.38 -15.46 15.53
C LEU A 78 29.07 -16.23 15.71
N LEU A 79 28.59 -16.96 14.68
CA LEU A 79 27.39 -17.79 14.75
C LEU A 79 27.41 -18.77 15.93
N HIS A 80 28.56 -19.41 16.20
CA HIS A 80 28.66 -20.44 17.24
C HIS A 80 29.28 -19.94 18.55
N ARG A 81 29.75 -18.69 18.59
CA ARG A 81 30.39 -18.08 19.77
C ARG A 81 29.47 -17.12 20.52
N GLU A 82 28.65 -16.39 19.79
CA GLU A 82 27.81 -15.31 20.33
C GLU A 82 26.32 -15.66 20.14
N SER A 83 25.64 -16.02 21.23
CA SER A 83 24.22 -16.40 21.19
C SER A 83 23.31 -15.27 20.69
N CYS A 84 23.66 -14.01 21.00
CA CYS A 84 22.95 -12.84 20.50
C CYS A 84 23.08 -12.70 18.98
N TYR A 85 24.30 -12.91 18.44
CA TYR A 85 24.52 -12.85 17.00
C TYR A 85 23.84 -14.01 16.29
N TYR A 86 23.86 -15.21 16.86
CA TYR A 86 23.14 -16.38 16.34
C TYR A 86 21.64 -16.10 16.17
N ARG A 87 20.98 -15.58 17.22
CA ARG A 87 19.54 -15.24 17.19
C ARG A 87 19.22 -14.10 16.23
N TRP A 88 20.05 -13.06 16.21
CA TRP A 88 19.90 -11.96 15.27
C TRP A 88 20.07 -12.44 13.82
N GLN A 89 21.08 -13.27 13.55
CA GLN A 89 21.37 -13.77 12.23
C GLN A 89 20.28 -14.72 11.73
N PHE A 90 19.70 -15.55 12.60
CA PHE A 90 18.49 -16.33 12.32
C PHE A 90 17.33 -15.45 11.86
N SER A 91 16.95 -14.46 12.68
CA SER A 91 15.86 -13.53 12.38
C SER A 91 16.06 -12.86 11.01
N GLN A 92 17.24 -12.30 10.75
CA GLN A 92 17.52 -11.62 9.49
C GLN A 92 17.52 -12.55 8.27
N CYS A 93 18.00 -13.79 8.40
CA CYS A 93 17.93 -14.76 7.30
C CYS A 93 16.48 -15.15 7.01
N LEU A 94 15.70 -15.40 8.06
CA LEU A 94 14.32 -15.87 7.95
C LEU A 94 13.42 -14.79 7.35
N VAL A 95 13.57 -13.53 7.77
CA VAL A 95 12.88 -12.37 7.18
C VAL A 95 13.14 -12.30 5.67
N GLU A 96 14.40 -12.36 5.23
CA GLU A 96 14.74 -12.27 3.81
C GLU A 96 14.23 -13.49 3.02
N ALA A 97 14.33 -14.69 3.57
CA ALA A 97 13.84 -15.90 2.91
C ALA A 97 12.31 -15.88 2.72
N VAL A 98 11.58 -15.46 3.76
CA VAL A 98 10.12 -15.32 3.73
C VAL A 98 9.70 -14.21 2.78
N LYS A 99 10.32 -13.03 2.85
CA LYS A 99 10.05 -11.90 1.94
C LYS A 99 10.18 -12.28 0.46
N ARG A 100 11.07 -13.21 0.15
CA ARG A 100 11.30 -13.72 -1.22
C ARG A 100 10.37 -14.87 -1.61
N GLY A 101 9.63 -15.43 -0.65
CA GLY A 101 8.82 -16.63 -0.83
C GLY A 101 9.66 -17.90 -1.10
N ASP A 102 10.89 -17.98 -0.61
CA ASP A 102 11.81 -19.10 -0.90
C ASP A 102 11.67 -20.22 0.13
N LEU A 103 10.71 -21.14 -0.11
CA LEU A 103 10.43 -22.29 0.77
C LEU A 103 11.68 -23.11 1.09
N ARG A 104 12.58 -23.34 0.12
CA ARG A 104 13.79 -24.15 0.35
C ARG A 104 14.75 -23.47 1.29
N MET A 105 14.88 -22.14 1.17
CA MET A 105 15.72 -21.36 2.05
C MET A 105 15.15 -21.30 3.47
N VAL A 106 13.83 -21.17 3.61
CA VAL A 106 13.15 -21.23 4.92
C VAL A 106 13.38 -22.59 5.58
N GLN A 107 13.14 -23.70 4.89
CA GLN A 107 13.40 -25.04 5.42
C GLN A 107 14.88 -25.25 5.77
N TRP A 108 15.80 -24.73 4.96
CA TRP A 108 17.21 -24.79 5.27
C TRP A 108 17.52 -24.04 6.57
N ILE A 109 16.99 -22.83 6.74
CA ILE A 109 17.22 -22.03 7.96
C ILE A 109 16.67 -22.75 9.20
N LEU A 110 15.43 -23.26 9.15
CA LEU A 110 14.81 -23.97 10.27
C LEU A 110 15.53 -25.28 10.64
N ASN A 111 16.14 -25.98 9.68
CA ASN A 111 16.92 -27.20 9.95
C ASN A 111 18.30 -26.92 10.58
N HIS A 112 18.84 -25.71 10.43
CA HIS A 112 20.18 -25.37 10.89
C HIS A 112 20.19 -24.53 12.17
N PHE A 113 19.12 -23.76 12.40
CA PHE A 113 18.94 -22.96 13.61
C PHE A 113 17.93 -23.63 14.55
N SER A 114 18.28 -23.75 15.83
CA SER A 114 17.40 -24.28 16.88
C SER A 114 17.21 -23.27 18.00
N ASP A 115 16.08 -23.38 18.71
CA ASP A 115 15.76 -22.60 19.91
C ASP A 115 15.80 -21.07 19.72
N CYS A 116 15.58 -20.59 18.50
CA CYS A 116 15.55 -19.17 18.18
C CYS A 116 14.09 -18.67 18.12
N PRO A 117 13.73 -17.60 18.84
CA PRO A 117 12.39 -17.02 18.72
C PRO A 117 12.20 -16.43 17.32
N VAL A 118 10.98 -16.52 16.83
CA VAL A 118 10.61 -15.92 15.55
C VAL A 118 10.21 -14.47 15.79
N ALA A 119 10.95 -13.57 15.16
CA ALA A 119 10.71 -12.14 15.26
C ALA A 119 9.41 -11.74 14.52
N PRO A 120 8.65 -10.76 15.03
CA PRO A 120 7.36 -10.36 14.44
C PRO A 120 7.48 -9.91 12.98
N GLU A 121 8.64 -9.37 12.58
CA GLU A 121 8.93 -8.95 11.21
C GLU A 121 8.82 -10.12 10.22
N VAL A 122 9.11 -11.35 10.64
CA VAL A 122 8.94 -12.55 9.80
C VAL A 122 7.46 -12.77 9.47
N VAL A 123 6.59 -12.63 10.47
CA VAL A 123 5.14 -12.77 10.32
C VAL A 123 4.59 -11.63 9.45
N GLU A 124 5.10 -10.41 9.61
CA GLU A 124 4.73 -9.26 8.78
C GLU A 124 5.14 -9.44 7.31
N GLU A 125 6.35 -9.92 7.02
CA GLU A 125 6.78 -10.20 5.64
C GLU A 125 5.97 -11.35 5.03
N ALA A 126 5.67 -12.40 5.80
CA ALA A 126 4.80 -13.49 5.34
C ALA A 126 3.40 -12.96 5.01
N ALA A 127 2.85 -12.10 5.86
CA ALA A 127 1.56 -11.47 5.63
C ALA A 127 1.57 -10.56 4.39
N ARG A 128 2.60 -9.73 4.24
CA ARG A 128 2.77 -8.83 3.08
C ARG A 128 2.91 -9.59 1.77
N GLY A 129 3.61 -10.72 1.77
CA GLY A 129 3.79 -11.58 0.59
C GLY A 129 2.65 -12.60 0.37
N GLY A 130 1.67 -12.68 1.27
CA GLY A 130 0.59 -13.66 1.19
C GLY A 130 1.05 -15.10 1.38
N HIS A 131 2.17 -15.32 2.06
CA HIS A 131 2.81 -16.61 2.23
C HIS A 131 2.24 -17.39 3.40
N LEU A 132 0.96 -17.79 3.30
CA LEU A 132 0.29 -18.60 4.32
C LEU A 132 1.07 -19.88 4.68
N TRP A 133 1.68 -20.51 3.68
CA TRP A 133 2.52 -21.69 3.87
C TRP A 133 3.69 -21.45 4.83
N ALA A 134 4.25 -20.23 4.87
CA ALA A 134 5.37 -19.91 5.75
C ALA A 134 4.90 -19.84 7.20
N LEU A 135 3.74 -19.25 7.46
CA LEU A 135 3.13 -19.20 8.79
C LEU A 135 2.81 -20.60 9.31
N GLN A 136 2.19 -21.43 8.47
CA GLN A 136 1.87 -22.83 8.81
C GLN A 136 3.12 -23.67 9.06
N LEU A 137 4.17 -23.45 8.27
CA LEU A 137 5.45 -24.15 8.46
C LEU A 137 6.08 -23.77 9.80
N LEU A 138 6.11 -22.47 10.12
CA LEU A 138 6.65 -21.98 11.39
C LEU A 138 5.87 -22.54 12.59
N GLU A 139 4.53 -22.54 12.52
CA GLU A 139 3.70 -23.12 13.58
C GLU A 139 3.97 -24.62 13.79
N SER A 140 4.21 -25.36 12.71
CA SER A 140 4.45 -26.81 12.76
C SER A 140 5.87 -27.22 13.16
N ASP A 141 6.82 -26.29 13.16
CA ASP A 141 8.24 -26.59 13.35
C ASP A 141 8.60 -26.59 14.85
N GLU A 142 8.98 -27.75 15.39
CA GLU A 142 9.37 -27.89 16.80
C GLU A 142 10.69 -27.21 17.14
N ASN A 143 11.51 -26.84 16.14
CA ASN A 143 12.79 -26.16 16.37
C ASN A 143 12.64 -24.64 16.48
N CYS A 144 11.47 -24.09 16.11
CA CYS A 144 11.21 -22.68 16.32
C CYS A 144 10.96 -22.42 17.81
N GLY A 145 11.57 -21.34 18.32
CA GLY A 145 11.25 -20.84 19.65
C GLY A 145 9.87 -20.18 19.67
N GLU A 146 9.60 -19.42 20.73
CA GLU A 146 8.36 -18.64 20.83
C GLU A 146 8.12 -17.79 19.56
N ILE A 147 6.93 -17.92 18.97
CA ILE A 147 6.50 -17.14 17.82
C ILE A 147 5.66 -15.97 18.30
N GLN A 148 6.16 -14.77 18.06
CA GLN A 148 5.40 -13.56 18.31
C GLN A 148 4.50 -13.26 17.10
N TRP A 149 3.27 -13.81 17.11
CA TRP A 149 2.28 -13.60 16.04
C TRP A 149 1.76 -12.16 15.93
N THR A 150 1.93 -11.37 16.98
CA THR A 150 1.53 -9.96 17.04
C THR A 150 2.74 -9.09 17.37
N GLY A 151 3.03 -8.11 16.51
CA GLY A 151 4.03 -7.08 16.78
C GLY A 151 3.76 -6.33 18.10
N ASP A 152 4.77 -5.61 18.58
CA ASP A 152 4.72 -4.92 19.87
C ASP A 152 3.57 -3.89 19.91
N TRP A 153 2.77 -3.91 20.97
CA TRP A 153 1.41 -3.34 21.07
C TRP A 153 1.32 -1.82 21.03
N VAL A 154 2.45 -1.14 20.78
CA VAL A 154 2.61 0.29 21.05
C VAL A 154 1.90 1.15 20.01
N LEU A 155 1.59 0.61 18.83
CA LEU A 155 0.89 1.34 17.76
C LEU A 155 -0.18 0.45 17.10
N TYR A 156 -1.45 0.74 17.35
CA TYR A 156 -2.67 0.00 16.91
C TYR A 156 -2.84 -0.18 15.39
N GLU A 157 -1.87 0.26 14.58
CA GLU A 157 -1.89 0.23 13.12
C GLU A 157 -0.97 -0.86 12.52
N HIS A 158 -0.05 -1.43 13.32
CA HIS A 158 0.99 -2.35 12.85
C HIS A 158 0.69 -3.84 13.14
N TYR A 159 -0.56 -4.27 12.98
CA TYR A 159 -0.86 -5.69 13.07
C TYR A 159 -0.42 -6.45 11.82
N SER A 160 0.15 -7.64 11.96
CA SER A 160 0.63 -8.41 10.80
C SER A 160 -0.47 -8.71 9.78
N PHE A 161 -1.71 -8.96 10.23
CA PHE A 161 -2.85 -9.16 9.33
C PHE A 161 -3.25 -7.90 8.54
N ASN A 162 -2.86 -6.69 8.97
CA ASN A 162 -3.04 -5.47 8.19
C ASN A 162 -2.21 -5.51 6.91
N TYR A 163 -0.97 -5.99 6.97
CA TYR A 163 -0.14 -6.16 5.78
C TYR A 163 -0.74 -7.18 4.80
N ALA A 164 -1.33 -8.26 5.31
CA ALA A 164 -2.07 -9.21 4.47
C ALA A 164 -3.33 -8.58 3.85
N ALA A 165 -4.09 -7.78 4.61
CA ALA A 165 -5.27 -7.10 4.10
C ALA A 165 -4.91 -6.08 3.01
N ILE A 166 -3.81 -5.34 3.16
CA ILE A 166 -3.27 -4.42 2.14
C ILE A 166 -2.96 -5.16 0.84
N GLY A 167 -2.36 -6.36 0.92
CA GLY A 167 -2.08 -7.20 -0.26
C GLY A 167 -3.28 -7.99 -0.79
N GLY A 168 -4.46 -7.88 -0.16
CA GLY A 168 -5.64 -8.68 -0.52
C GLY A 168 -5.50 -10.18 -0.20
N HIS A 169 -4.57 -10.55 0.68
CA HIS A 169 -4.27 -11.92 1.07
C HIS A 169 -5.20 -12.39 2.20
N TRP A 170 -6.51 -12.46 1.92
CA TRP A 170 -7.55 -12.73 2.91
C TRP A 170 -7.40 -14.07 3.65
N GLY A 171 -6.85 -15.11 3.00
CA GLY A 171 -6.56 -16.38 3.67
C GLY A 171 -5.53 -16.25 4.79
N VAL A 172 -4.56 -15.34 4.65
CA VAL A 172 -3.61 -15.03 5.72
C VAL A 172 -4.25 -14.17 6.81
N VAL A 173 -5.14 -13.24 6.45
CA VAL A 173 -5.92 -12.45 7.43
C VAL A 173 -6.76 -13.36 8.33
N GLU A 174 -7.47 -14.31 7.73
CA GLU A 174 -8.28 -15.31 8.45
C GLU A 174 -7.42 -16.17 9.37
N TRP A 175 -6.33 -16.72 8.83
CA TRP A 175 -5.44 -17.58 9.60
C TRP A 175 -4.82 -16.82 10.78
N LEU A 176 -4.27 -15.62 10.55
CA LEU A 176 -3.69 -14.82 11.63
C LEU A 176 -4.75 -14.46 12.68
N LEU A 177 -5.99 -14.17 12.29
CA LEU A 177 -7.06 -13.86 13.24
C LEU A 177 -7.34 -15.03 14.21
N ASP A 178 -7.26 -16.26 13.73
CA ASP A 178 -7.51 -17.45 14.53
C ASP A 178 -6.33 -17.83 15.46
N HIS A 179 -5.10 -17.39 15.15
CA HIS A 179 -3.88 -17.83 15.86
C HIS A 179 -3.17 -16.73 16.69
N SER A 180 -3.49 -15.45 16.46
CA SER A 180 -2.76 -14.32 17.09
C SER A 180 -3.35 -13.82 18.42
N GLY A 181 -4.47 -14.38 18.88
CA GLY A 181 -5.10 -13.99 20.15
C GLY A 181 -5.66 -12.56 20.19
N ILE A 182 -5.94 -11.95 19.03
CA ILE A 182 -6.47 -10.58 18.94
C ILE A 182 -7.82 -10.48 19.64
N THR A 183 -7.95 -9.50 20.53
CA THR A 183 -9.19 -9.24 21.25
C THR A 183 -10.23 -8.53 20.37
N LEU A 184 -11.52 -8.61 20.76
CA LEU A 184 -12.58 -7.86 20.09
C LEU A 184 -12.35 -6.34 20.13
N GLU A 185 -11.82 -5.81 21.23
CA GLU A 185 -11.53 -4.37 21.37
C GLU A 185 -10.46 -3.91 20.37
N MET A 186 -9.41 -4.71 20.18
CA MET A 186 -8.39 -4.44 19.17
C MET A 186 -8.98 -4.42 17.76
N ARG A 187 -9.89 -5.35 17.45
CA ARG A 187 -10.60 -5.36 16.16
C ARG A 187 -11.47 -4.13 15.96
N LYS A 188 -12.24 -3.72 16.97
CA LYS A 188 -13.08 -2.51 16.89
C LYS A 188 -12.26 -1.26 16.62
N ASN A 189 -11.05 -1.18 17.17
CA ASN A 189 -10.16 -0.04 16.95
C ASN A 189 -9.47 -0.08 15.57
N ASN A 190 -9.44 -1.23 14.91
CA ASN A 190 -8.87 -1.42 13.59
C ASN A 190 -9.95 -1.29 12.50
N SER A 191 -9.91 -0.16 11.78
CA SER A 191 -10.77 0.09 10.61
C SER A 191 -10.11 -0.24 9.28
N LEU A 192 -8.82 -0.57 9.29
CA LEU A 192 -8.03 -0.79 8.09
C LEU A 192 -8.51 -2.01 7.30
N VAL A 193 -8.88 -3.11 7.99
CA VAL A 193 -9.32 -4.34 7.31
C VAL A 193 -10.58 -4.09 6.47
N VAL A 194 -11.54 -3.30 6.98
CA VAL A 194 -12.74 -2.92 6.23
C VAL A 194 -12.39 -1.97 5.09
N LEU A 195 -11.52 -0.98 5.33
CA LEU A 195 -11.04 -0.06 4.29
C LEU A 195 -10.37 -0.81 3.13
N ARG A 196 -9.48 -1.77 3.41
CA ARG A 196 -8.83 -2.55 2.34
C ARG A 196 -9.82 -3.44 1.59
N ALA A 197 -10.87 -3.95 2.24
CA ALA A 197 -11.93 -4.68 1.54
C ALA A 197 -12.73 -3.76 0.60
N TYR A 198 -12.97 -2.51 1.01
CA TYR A 198 -13.60 -1.48 0.20
C TYR A 198 -12.74 -1.08 -1.01
N GLU A 199 -11.46 -0.79 -0.81
CA GLU A 199 -10.53 -0.43 -1.89
C GLU A 199 -10.43 -1.55 -2.94
N HIS A 200 -10.32 -2.80 -2.48
CA HIS A 200 -10.32 -4.00 -3.33
C HIS A 200 -11.68 -4.34 -3.96
N CYS A 201 -12.73 -3.54 -3.69
CA CYS A 201 -14.08 -3.74 -4.21
C CYS A 201 -14.61 -5.16 -3.90
N ASN A 202 -14.41 -5.63 -2.66
CA ASN A 202 -14.79 -6.97 -2.25
C ASN A 202 -15.86 -6.92 -1.15
N LEU A 203 -17.12 -6.93 -1.58
CA LEU A 203 -18.29 -6.86 -0.70
C LEU A 203 -18.32 -7.98 0.34
N GLU A 204 -18.01 -9.21 -0.06
CA GLU A 204 -18.05 -10.37 0.84
C GLU A 204 -16.99 -10.27 1.93
N ARG A 205 -15.79 -9.75 1.61
CA ARG A 205 -14.74 -9.49 2.59
C ARG A 205 -15.06 -8.32 3.50
N ALA A 206 -15.72 -7.27 2.99
CA ALA A 206 -16.19 -6.17 3.82
C ALA A 206 -17.26 -6.65 4.84
N LYS A 207 -18.26 -7.40 4.38
CA LYS A 207 -19.29 -8.02 5.25
C LYS A 207 -18.66 -8.95 6.28
N TRP A 208 -17.73 -9.81 5.85
CA TRP A 208 -17.01 -10.72 6.74
C TRP A 208 -16.23 -9.96 7.82
N ALA A 209 -15.47 -8.92 7.45
CA ALA A 209 -14.67 -8.15 8.40
C ALA A 209 -15.56 -7.46 9.44
N ILE A 210 -16.66 -6.84 9.01
CA ILE A 210 -17.65 -6.24 9.91
C ILE A 210 -18.25 -7.30 10.84
N ALA A 211 -18.61 -8.48 10.32
CA ALA A 211 -19.15 -9.58 11.11
C ALA A 211 -18.13 -10.14 12.13
N LYS A 212 -16.83 -10.07 11.83
CA LYS A 212 -15.74 -10.40 12.76
C LYS A 212 -15.46 -9.28 13.77
N GLY A 213 -16.19 -8.16 13.73
CA GLY A 213 -16.08 -7.09 14.72
C GLY A 213 -14.99 -6.06 14.42
N PHE A 214 -14.50 -5.98 13.17
CA PHE A 214 -13.62 -4.89 12.75
C PHE A 214 -14.40 -3.57 12.68
N GLY A 215 -13.75 -2.48 13.12
CA GLY A 215 -14.36 -1.16 13.12
C GLY A 215 -14.55 -0.58 11.72
N VAL A 216 -15.40 0.43 11.62
CA VAL A 216 -15.55 1.27 10.42
C VAL A 216 -15.37 2.72 10.85
N LYS A 217 -14.40 3.43 10.25
CA LYS A 217 -14.11 4.83 10.55
C LYS A 217 -14.09 5.69 9.29
N SER A 218 -13.14 5.42 8.39
CA SER A 218 -12.95 6.14 7.13
C SER A 218 -12.98 5.16 5.96
N LEU A 219 -13.50 5.62 4.82
CA LEU A 219 -13.54 4.87 3.56
C LEU A 219 -12.80 5.63 2.43
N SER A 220 -11.84 6.49 2.78
CA SER A 220 -11.07 7.23 1.78
C SER A 220 -10.21 6.30 0.92
N CYS A 221 -10.47 6.26 -0.39
CA CYS A 221 -9.64 5.55 -1.37
C CYS A 221 -8.75 6.55 -2.12
N CYS A 222 -7.46 6.24 -2.27
CA CYS A 222 -6.51 7.04 -3.05
C CYS A 222 -6.28 6.51 -4.49
N ASP A 223 -6.74 5.30 -4.81
CA ASP A 223 -6.50 4.64 -6.09
C ASP A 223 -7.59 4.98 -7.13
N PHE A 224 -7.43 6.12 -7.79
CA PHE A 224 -8.37 6.63 -8.80
C PHE A 224 -8.03 6.22 -10.24
N GLU A 225 -6.86 5.64 -10.49
CA GLU A 225 -6.34 5.44 -11.86
C GLU A 225 -7.07 4.34 -12.68
N HIS A 226 -8.04 3.63 -12.10
CA HIS A 226 -8.71 2.50 -12.75
C HIS A 226 -10.21 2.40 -12.43
N TYR A 227 -10.93 3.54 -12.52
CA TYR A 227 -12.40 3.57 -12.40
C TYR A 227 -13.05 2.61 -13.40
N THR A 228 -13.98 1.80 -12.91
CA THR A 228 -14.89 1.01 -13.73
C THR A 228 -16.25 1.02 -13.05
N GLU A 229 -17.31 1.08 -13.85
CA GLU A 229 -18.70 1.05 -13.37
C GLU A 229 -18.95 -0.11 -12.39
N THR A 230 -18.42 -1.30 -12.68
CA THR A 230 -18.57 -2.49 -11.82
C THR A 230 -17.91 -2.35 -10.44
N LYS A 231 -16.77 -1.66 -10.36
CA LYS A 231 -16.10 -1.39 -9.08
C LYS A 231 -16.90 -0.37 -8.27
N TRP A 232 -17.38 0.68 -8.93
CA TRP A 232 -18.21 1.69 -8.29
C TRP A 232 -19.50 1.07 -7.71
N GLN A 233 -20.22 0.28 -8.51
CA GLN A 233 -21.41 -0.45 -8.05
C GLN A 233 -21.12 -1.26 -6.78
N THR A 234 -20.03 -2.03 -6.77
CA THR A 234 -19.65 -2.82 -5.59
C THR A 234 -19.33 -1.95 -4.37
N ARG A 235 -18.65 -0.80 -4.57
CA ARG A 235 -18.38 0.17 -3.50
C ARG A 235 -19.66 0.78 -2.94
N THR A 236 -20.62 1.15 -3.78
CA THR A 236 -21.92 1.66 -3.32
C THR A 236 -22.68 0.64 -2.49
N GLU A 237 -22.60 -0.66 -2.84
CA GLU A 237 -23.21 -1.74 -2.05
C GLU A 237 -22.56 -1.88 -0.66
N ILE A 238 -21.23 -1.79 -0.58
CA ILE A 238 -20.51 -1.79 0.70
C ILE A 238 -20.95 -0.61 1.56
N VAL A 239 -21.01 0.59 0.98
CA VAL A 239 -21.39 1.82 1.70
C VAL A 239 -22.85 1.77 2.14
N LYS A 240 -23.77 1.28 1.29
CA LYS A 240 -25.16 1.03 1.67
C LYS A 240 -25.23 0.06 2.85
N TYR A 241 -24.52 -1.06 2.79
CA TYR A 241 -24.49 -2.05 3.87
C TYR A 241 -24.05 -1.45 5.22
N ILE A 242 -23.03 -0.57 5.19
CA ILE A 242 -22.48 0.13 6.36
C ILE A 242 -23.47 1.16 6.91
N LEU A 243 -23.93 2.09 6.07
CA LEU A 243 -24.78 3.21 6.49
C LEU A 243 -26.17 2.77 6.95
N GLU A 244 -26.77 1.77 6.29
CA GLU A 244 -28.09 1.23 6.66
C GLU A 244 -28.08 0.54 8.03
N ARG A 245 -26.92 0.07 8.47
CA ARG A 245 -26.73 -0.57 9.78
C ARG A 245 -26.22 0.37 10.86
N GLY A 246 -26.01 1.66 10.52
CA GLY A 246 -25.45 2.64 11.45
C GLY A 246 -24.04 2.29 11.92
N LEU A 247 -23.23 1.69 11.05
CA LEU A 247 -21.86 1.29 11.37
C LEU A 247 -20.89 2.46 11.11
N GLY A 248 -20.12 2.84 12.13
CA GLY A 248 -19.14 3.94 12.04
C GLY A 248 -19.75 5.34 12.14
N ASP A 249 -18.94 6.37 11.85
CA ASP A 249 -19.42 7.75 11.78
C ASP A 249 -19.96 8.04 10.38
N ALA A 250 -21.29 8.12 10.27
CA ALA A 250 -21.96 8.36 9.00
C ALA A 250 -21.52 9.67 8.33
N ALA A 251 -21.17 10.73 9.09
CA ALA A 251 -20.75 11.99 8.49
C ALA A 251 -19.37 11.85 7.83
N LEU A 252 -18.42 11.20 8.51
CA LEU A 252 -17.08 10.97 7.97
C LEU A 252 -17.11 10.04 6.75
N ILE A 253 -17.87 8.93 6.85
CA ILE A 253 -18.03 7.98 5.74
C ILE A 253 -18.66 8.66 4.53
N VAL A 254 -19.72 9.47 4.76
CA VAL A 254 -20.37 10.20 3.68
C VAL A 254 -19.39 11.15 3.05
N HIS A 255 -18.71 12.00 3.82
CA HIS A 255 -17.70 12.94 3.31
C HIS A 255 -16.65 12.24 2.42
N ASP A 256 -16.06 11.13 2.88
CA ASP A 256 -15.05 10.38 2.12
C ASP A 256 -15.57 9.84 0.79
N VAL A 257 -16.76 9.23 0.79
CA VAL A 257 -17.34 8.56 -0.38
C VAL A 257 -18.00 9.55 -1.35
N LEU A 258 -18.40 10.72 -0.85
CA LEU A 258 -19.05 11.76 -1.65
C LEU A 258 -18.15 12.26 -2.78
N TYR A 259 -16.85 12.33 -2.52
CA TYR A 259 -15.84 12.66 -3.54
C TYR A 259 -15.83 11.64 -4.67
N GLU A 260 -15.82 10.35 -4.33
CA GLU A 260 -15.86 9.27 -5.31
C GLU A 260 -17.18 9.26 -6.09
N ALA A 261 -18.31 9.52 -5.43
CA ALA A 261 -19.63 9.60 -6.07
C ALA A 261 -19.72 10.77 -7.06
N ALA A 262 -19.17 11.92 -6.70
CA ALA A 262 -19.11 13.09 -7.56
C ALA A 262 -18.23 12.84 -8.80
N GLN A 263 -17.09 12.17 -8.62
CA GLN A 263 -16.22 11.78 -9.73
C GLN A 263 -16.89 10.74 -10.65
N ALA A 264 -17.67 9.82 -10.09
CA ALA A 264 -18.45 8.84 -10.85
C ALA A 264 -19.67 9.44 -11.55
N ASP A 265 -20.00 10.72 -11.29
CA ASP A 265 -21.23 11.40 -11.74
C ASP A 265 -22.52 10.67 -11.31
N ASP A 266 -22.47 9.98 -10.17
CA ASP A 266 -23.62 9.24 -9.61
C ASP A 266 -24.44 10.13 -8.67
N VAL A 267 -25.35 10.87 -9.30
CA VAL A 267 -26.22 11.87 -8.66
C VAL A 267 -27.19 11.23 -7.68
N ASP A 268 -27.76 10.09 -8.05
CA ASP A 268 -28.70 9.35 -7.23
C ASP A 268 -28.01 8.86 -5.95
N PHE A 269 -26.77 8.39 -6.07
CA PHE A 269 -25.98 8.00 -4.92
C PHE A 269 -25.54 9.19 -4.08
N CYS A 270 -25.18 10.33 -4.68
CA CYS A 270 -24.94 11.57 -3.94
C CYS A 270 -26.16 12.00 -3.10
N HIS A 271 -27.36 11.95 -3.68
CA HIS A 271 -28.62 12.20 -2.97
C HIS A 271 -28.83 11.19 -1.82
N TYR A 272 -28.60 9.91 -2.10
CA TYR A 272 -28.68 8.87 -1.08
C TYR A 272 -27.73 9.15 0.09
N LEU A 273 -26.45 9.48 -0.17
CA LEU A 273 -25.47 9.78 0.87
C LEU A 273 -25.91 10.98 1.73
N ARG A 274 -26.37 12.06 1.09
CA ARG A 274 -26.90 13.24 1.82
C ARG A 274 -28.12 12.93 2.66
N SER A 275 -28.98 12.00 2.21
CA SER A 275 -30.14 11.57 3.00
C SER A 275 -29.77 10.87 4.32
N LYS A 276 -28.53 10.37 4.43
CA LYS A 276 -28.04 9.68 5.63
C LYS A 276 -27.42 10.60 6.68
N VAL A 277 -27.19 11.88 6.35
CA VAL A 277 -26.61 12.88 7.27
C VAL A 277 -27.62 14.00 7.50
N GLY A 278 -27.79 14.44 8.75
CA GLY A 278 -28.63 15.60 9.06
C GLY A 278 -28.06 16.88 8.44
N ARG A 279 -28.94 17.80 8.00
CA ARG A 279 -28.54 19.03 7.29
C ARG A 279 -27.47 19.85 8.02
N ASP A 280 -27.53 19.89 9.35
CA ASP A 280 -26.64 20.70 10.20
C ASP A 280 -25.17 20.21 10.19
N ARG A 281 -24.90 18.99 9.73
CA ARG A 281 -23.55 18.41 9.62
C ARG A 281 -22.93 18.57 8.22
N LEU A 282 -23.67 19.11 7.25
CA LEU A 282 -23.26 19.22 5.85
C LEU A 282 -22.75 20.62 5.45
N GLU A 283 -22.81 21.61 6.34
CA GLU A 283 -22.39 23.00 5.99
C GLU A 283 -20.90 23.12 5.61
N TYR A 284 -20.03 22.25 6.14
CA TYR A 284 -18.63 22.17 5.73
C TYR A 284 -18.45 21.40 4.40
N ASP A 285 -19.35 20.47 4.09
CA ASP A 285 -19.30 19.61 2.91
C ASP A 285 -19.79 20.33 1.66
N ASP A 286 -20.69 21.32 1.76
CA ASP A 286 -21.22 22.05 0.59
C ASP A 286 -20.12 22.86 -0.15
N ILE A 287 -19.07 23.34 0.55
CA ILE A 287 -17.89 23.97 -0.08
C ILE A 287 -17.04 22.92 -0.80
N GLY A 288 -16.79 21.78 -0.15
CA GLY A 288 -16.10 20.65 -0.77
C GLY A 288 -16.85 20.15 -2.00
N PHE A 289 -18.18 20.09 -1.94
CA PHE A 289 -19.06 19.67 -3.03
C PHE A 289 -18.88 20.52 -4.28
N LEU A 290 -18.67 21.82 -4.07
CA LEU A 290 -18.44 22.78 -5.13
C LEU A 290 -17.10 22.61 -5.80
N HIS A 291 -16.03 22.46 -5.01
CA HIS A 291 -14.72 22.15 -5.54
C HIS A 291 -14.75 20.83 -6.32
N MET A 292 -15.45 19.81 -5.79
CA MET A 292 -15.61 18.51 -6.46
C MET A 292 -16.41 18.60 -7.78
N ALA A 293 -17.59 19.22 -7.77
CA ALA A 293 -18.41 19.43 -8.97
C ALA A 293 -17.62 20.22 -10.03
N SER A 294 -16.87 21.22 -9.59
CA SER A 294 -16.05 22.08 -10.46
C SER A 294 -14.77 21.40 -10.93
N ALA A 295 -14.22 20.45 -10.16
CA ALA A 295 -13.06 19.66 -10.54
C ALA A 295 -13.40 18.58 -11.56
N PHE A 296 -14.59 17.97 -11.45
CA PHE A 296 -15.03 16.88 -12.31
C PHE A 296 -15.98 17.31 -13.43
N GLY A 297 -16.49 18.54 -13.39
CA GLY A 297 -17.41 19.07 -14.39
C GLY A 297 -18.82 18.53 -14.27
N SER A 298 -19.15 17.87 -13.16
CA SER A 298 -20.48 17.31 -12.94
C SER A 298 -21.48 18.42 -12.60
N LEU A 299 -22.24 18.82 -13.62
CA LEU A 299 -23.37 19.75 -13.48
C LEU A 299 -24.44 19.19 -12.53
N SER A 300 -24.61 17.89 -12.54
CA SER A 300 -25.63 17.22 -11.74
C SER A 300 -25.27 17.20 -10.26
N VAL A 301 -23.99 17.03 -9.92
CA VAL A 301 -23.45 17.23 -8.57
C VAL A 301 -23.59 18.71 -8.17
N TRP A 302 -23.31 19.65 -9.08
CA TRP A 302 -23.51 21.08 -8.76
C TRP A 302 -24.92 21.41 -8.28
N LEU A 303 -25.95 20.87 -8.93
CA LEU A 303 -27.36 21.11 -8.58
C LEU A 303 -27.75 20.62 -7.16
N LEU A 304 -26.91 19.81 -6.54
CA LEU A 304 -27.12 19.34 -5.18
C LEU A 304 -26.72 20.40 -4.13
N ALA A 305 -25.74 21.25 -4.41
CA ALA A 305 -25.29 22.27 -3.46
C ALA A 305 -26.36 23.36 -3.26
N ASN A 306 -26.59 23.78 -2.01
CA ASN A 306 -27.57 24.81 -1.67
C ASN A 306 -26.84 26.13 -1.39
N PHE A 307 -27.08 27.19 -2.17
CA PHE A 307 -26.10 28.29 -2.30
C PHE A 307 -26.38 29.57 -1.52
N ASN A 308 -25.31 30.06 -0.88
CA ASN A 308 -25.02 31.48 -0.59
C ASN A 308 -23.92 31.97 -1.57
N GLY A 309 -24.08 33.14 -2.18
CA GLY A 309 -23.36 33.56 -3.39
C GLY A 309 -21.81 33.62 -3.38
N LEU A 310 -21.14 33.50 -2.23
CA LEU A 310 -19.67 33.57 -2.12
C LEU A 310 -18.95 32.35 -2.75
N ASN A 311 -19.58 31.17 -2.75
CA ASN A 311 -18.91 29.94 -3.21
C ASN A 311 -18.96 29.75 -4.73
N ILE A 312 -19.79 30.52 -5.43
CA ILE A 312 -19.98 30.45 -6.90
C ILE A 312 -18.74 30.95 -7.65
N ILE A 313 -18.06 31.98 -7.12
CA ILE A 313 -16.87 32.56 -7.75
C ILE A 313 -15.70 31.55 -7.74
N SER A 314 -15.50 30.86 -6.61
CA SER A 314 -14.47 29.82 -6.49
C SER A 314 -14.75 28.64 -7.43
N ALA A 315 -15.99 28.16 -7.46
CA ALA A 315 -16.43 27.08 -8.33
C ALA A 315 -16.21 27.40 -9.82
N MET A 316 -16.58 28.62 -10.24
CA MET A 316 -16.33 29.11 -11.59
C MET A 316 -14.83 29.10 -11.93
N GLY A 317 -13.98 29.60 -11.04
CA GLY A 317 -12.53 29.60 -11.24
C GLY A 317 -11.94 28.19 -11.41
N GLU A 318 -12.44 27.22 -10.66
CA GLU A 318 -12.00 25.83 -10.71
C GLU A 318 -12.54 25.07 -11.93
N ALA A 319 -13.81 25.29 -12.30
CA ALA A 319 -14.39 24.74 -13.53
C ALA A 319 -13.61 25.21 -14.76
N LEU A 320 -13.24 26.49 -14.82
CA LEU A 320 -12.41 27.05 -15.89
C LEU A 320 -10.98 26.46 -15.90
N ASN A 321 -10.35 26.31 -14.72
CA ASN A 321 -9.04 25.67 -14.61
C ASN A 321 -9.05 24.21 -15.10
N ASN A 322 -10.11 23.47 -14.76
CA ASN A 322 -10.29 22.06 -15.10
C ASN A 322 -11.00 21.81 -16.43
N ARG A 323 -11.24 22.88 -17.22
CA ARG A 323 -11.77 22.85 -18.60
C ARG A 323 -13.23 22.42 -18.75
N HIS A 324 -14.01 22.54 -17.68
CA HIS A 324 -15.43 22.17 -17.67
C HIS A 324 -16.31 23.35 -18.09
N PHE A 325 -16.31 23.65 -19.40
CA PHE A 325 -16.95 24.83 -19.94
C PHE A 325 -18.48 24.85 -19.77
N GLU A 326 -19.13 23.69 -19.88
CA GLU A 326 -20.59 23.55 -19.74
C GLU A 326 -21.05 23.97 -18.34
N LEU A 327 -20.30 23.56 -17.30
CA LEU A 327 -20.53 23.99 -15.93
C LEU A 327 -20.30 25.49 -15.76
N ALA A 328 -19.26 26.05 -16.37
CA ALA A 328 -19.00 27.49 -16.33
C ALA A 328 -20.13 28.30 -16.98
N GLN A 329 -20.62 27.90 -18.15
CA GLN A 329 -21.76 28.55 -18.81
C GLN A 329 -23.03 28.47 -17.96
N PHE A 330 -23.27 27.32 -17.34
CA PHE A 330 -24.42 27.13 -16.46
C PHE A 330 -24.34 28.01 -15.21
N LEU A 331 -23.16 28.08 -14.56
CA LEU A 331 -22.91 28.93 -13.40
C LEU A 331 -23.22 30.40 -13.66
N ASP A 332 -22.74 30.93 -14.79
CA ASP A 332 -23.00 32.32 -15.22
C ASP A 332 -24.46 32.55 -15.60
N ALA A 333 -25.13 31.57 -16.22
CA ALA A 333 -26.54 31.68 -16.56
C ALA A 333 -27.44 31.76 -15.31
N GLN A 334 -27.15 30.98 -14.26
CA GLN A 334 -27.91 31.00 -13.02
C GLN A 334 -27.58 32.21 -12.14
N HIS A 335 -26.35 32.71 -12.19
CA HIS A 335 -25.84 33.73 -11.27
C HIS A 335 -25.08 34.87 -11.96
N PRO A 336 -25.71 35.61 -12.89
CA PRO A 336 -25.02 36.58 -13.75
C PRO A 336 -24.46 37.81 -13.00
N ASN A 337 -24.98 38.10 -11.80
CA ASN A 337 -24.64 39.32 -11.04
C ASN A 337 -23.72 39.06 -9.84
N VAL A 338 -23.18 37.85 -9.70
CA VAL A 338 -22.35 37.47 -8.55
C VAL A 338 -20.89 37.93 -8.71
N TYR A 339 -20.46 38.21 -9.95
CA TYR A 339 -19.08 38.55 -10.26
C TYR A 339 -18.83 40.06 -10.26
N ASN A 340 -17.72 40.50 -9.66
CA ASN A 340 -17.24 41.87 -9.78
C ASN A 340 -16.26 42.05 -10.96
N ASP A 341 -15.98 43.30 -11.34
CA ASP A 341 -15.08 43.67 -12.44
C ASP A 341 -13.66 43.08 -12.34
N ASN A 342 -13.18 42.81 -11.12
CA ASN A 342 -11.85 42.24 -10.90
C ASN A 342 -11.86 40.71 -11.10
N GLU A 343 -12.88 40.03 -10.61
CA GLU A 343 -13.10 38.58 -10.80
C GLU A 343 -13.30 38.25 -12.28
N LEU A 344 -14.08 39.06 -13.01
CA LEU A 344 -14.25 38.93 -14.47
C LEU A 344 -12.93 39.12 -15.23
N ARG A 345 -12.06 40.02 -14.77
CA ARG A 345 -10.71 40.19 -15.35
C ARG A 345 -9.80 39.02 -15.05
N GLU A 346 -9.84 38.47 -13.84
CA GLU A 346 -9.06 37.30 -13.46
C GLU A 346 -9.48 36.07 -14.27
N MET A 347 -10.79 35.83 -14.40
CA MET A 347 -11.34 34.77 -15.25
C MET A 347 -10.86 34.92 -16.71
N ARG A 348 -10.90 36.14 -17.27
CA ARG A 348 -10.41 36.40 -18.62
C ARG A 348 -8.91 36.14 -18.78
N SER A 349 -8.10 36.57 -17.81
CA SER A 349 -6.66 36.27 -17.81
C SER A 349 -6.38 34.77 -17.81
N LYS A 350 -7.21 33.97 -17.14
CA LYS A 350 -7.11 32.50 -17.16
C LYS A 350 -7.52 31.92 -18.51
N LEU A 351 -8.51 32.51 -19.20
CA LEU A 351 -8.92 32.10 -20.55
C LEU A 351 -7.87 32.44 -21.63
N ASP A 352 -7.09 33.51 -21.43
CA ASP A 352 -6.03 33.92 -22.36
C ASP A 352 -4.82 32.97 -22.33
N THR A 353 -4.53 32.31 -21.19
CA THR A 353 -3.46 31.31 -21.10
C THR A 353 -3.80 29.97 -21.77
N LEU A 354 -5.05 29.77 -22.22
CA LEU A 354 -5.57 28.53 -22.82
C LEU A 354 -5.23 28.30 -24.30
N SER A 355 -4.18 28.94 -24.85
CA SER A 355 -3.89 28.99 -26.31
C SER A 355 -3.65 27.65 -27.02
N MET A 356 -3.70 26.53 -26.31
CA MET A 356 -3.39 25.19 -26.80
C MET A 356 -4.60 24.24 -26.87
N TRP A 357 -5.85 24.69 -26.63
CA TRP A 357 -7.01 23.79 -26.48
C TRP A 357 -8.02 23.87 -27.64
N SER A 358 -8.71 22.77 -27.95
CA SER A 358 -9.66 22.64 -29.06
C SER A 358 -10.91 23.54 -28.92
N ASN A 359 -11.36 23.83 -27.70
CA ASN A 359 -12.51 24.69 -27.40
C ASN A 359 -12.08 26.11 -26.97
N SER A 360 -10.80 26.46 -27.14
CA SER A 360 -10.24 27.73 -26.65
C SER A 360 -10.87 28.98 -27.28
N GLN A 361 -11.43 28.88 -28.49
CA GLN A 361 -12.05 30.01 -29.17
C GLN A 361 -13.43 30.37 -28.60
N GLU A 362 -14.29 29.38 -28.35
CA GLU A 362 -15.65 29.62 -27.79
C GLU A 362 -15.57 30.10 -26.34
N MET A 363 -14.71 29.49 -25.52
CA MET A 363 -14.50 29.92 -24.14
C MET A 363 -13.97 31.36 -24.06
N ARG A 364 -13.05 31.74 -24.96
CA ARG A 364 -12.54 33.13 -25.04
C ARG A 364 -13.60 34.10 -25.55
N ALA A 365 -14.39 33.72 -26.54
CA ALA A 365 -15.49 34.54 -27.03
C ALA A 365 -16.49 34.83 -25.91
N TRP A 366 -16.90 33.79 -25.17
CA TRP A 366 -17.77 33.90 -24.01
C TRP A 366 -17.18 34.81 -22.91
N GLY A 367 -15.89 34.66 -22.56
CA GLY A 367 -15.23 35.53 -21.58
C GLY A 367 -15.06 36.98 -22.03
N ASN A 368 -14.92 37.23 -23.34
CA ASN A 368 -14.80 38.57 -23.92
C ASN A 368 -16.12 39.34 -23.93
N GLU A 369 -17.27 38.66 -23.95
CA GLU A 369 -18.60 39.28 -23.94
C GLU A 369 -19.03 39.75 -22.54
N ARG A 370 -18.46 39.18 -21.47
CA ARG A 370 -18.94 39.35 -20.09
C ARG A 370 -18.12 40.33 -19.21
N GLY A 371 -16.84 40.57 -19.52
CA GLY A 371 -15.96 41.40 -18.69
C GLY A 371 -15.79 42.84 -19.22
N PRO A 372 -15.54 43.84 -18.35
CA PRO A 372 -15.16 45.17 -18.81
C PRO A 372 -13.84 45.09 -19.61
N LEU A 373 -13.80 45.83 -20.72
CA LEU A 373 -12.60 45.94 -21.56
C LEU A 373 -11.38 46.36 -20.70
N PRO A 374 -10.16 45.90 -21.03
CA PRO A 374 -8.98 46.29 -20.26
C PRO A 374 -8.90 47.82 -20.21
N ARG A 375 -8.60 48.37 -19.03
CA ARG A 375 -8.20 49.79 -18.98
C ARG A 375 -6.96 49.91 -19.86
N ARG A 376 -7.11 50.67 -20.94
CA ARG A 376 -6.05 51.00 -21.88
C ARG A 376 -4.84 51.60 -21.19
#